data_AF-A0A835GR55-F1
#
_entry.id   AF-A0A835GR55-F1
#
_cell.length_a   1.000
_cell.length_b   1.000
_cell.length_c   1.000
_cell.angle_alpha   90.00
_cell.angle_beta   90.00
_cell.angle_gamma   90.00
#
_symmetry.space_group_name_H-M   'P 1'
#
loop_
_entity.id
_entity.type
_entity.pdbx_description
1 polymer ?
#
loop_
_entity_poly.entity_id
_entity_poly.type
_entity_poly.pdbx_seq_one_letter_code
_entity_poly.pdbx_strand_id
1 'polypeptide(L)'
;MCPSKNVICPKCGGHHENCDTTLFSCVNCTGDHISLSKACPVYKKERKLREIMAEFGCTYRKALEMYVPPEMPLPSENDQLLLTPKYGDTFRRRSTEPTPIQNIYPNLSSQPTYADTVKTKATIHEEKKAVKITSRPQKSEVKPKCQKKSNDEDWTFWNSDGGRKGLEDNMSSEEDDLQKEQCPSLKELWVRIKEVIYLKQLNLSSKIRSILQLCLEWFMLVSKLIRQGKVTGWQNFCTSVDHTSSASEMWHKMRWLKGCRSPSPYVDSQNATNLLYSLTPDYVSPMPPTVRHSNPLLECQISIQELNNCIKPKDTSPGCDDISYSMIKNLPDVEEH
;
A
#
# COMPACT_ATOMS: atom_id res chain seq x y z
N MET A 1 16.58 -2.86 3.11
CA MET A 1 17.40 -3.15 1.92
C MET A 1 16.48 -3.74 0.85
N CYS A 2 16.35 -3.09 -0.30
CA CYS A 2 15.65 -3.70 -1.45
C CYS A 2 16.52 -4.85 -1.98
N PRO A 3 15.96 -6.01 -2.35
CA PRO A 3 16.73 -7.13 -2.91
C PRO A 3 17.14 -6.80 -4.36
N SER A 4 18.08 -5.88 -4.50
CA SER A 4 18.69 -5.51 -5.77
C SER A 4 19.74 -6.55 -6.13
N LYS A 5 19.36 -7.65 -6.81
CA LYS A 5 20.16 -8.33 -7.85
C LYS A 5 19.66 -9.67 -8.38
N ASN A 6 18.46 -10.14 -8.03
CA ASN A 6 17.96 -11.37 -8.66
C ASN A 6 17.24 -11.02 -9.98
N VAL A 7 18.03 -10.90 -11.05
CA VAL A 7 17.48 -10.77 -12.42
C VAL A 7 16.97 -12.15 -12.85
N ILE A 8 15.65 -12.29 -12.91
CA ILE A 8 14.97 -13.50 -13.38
C ILE A 8 14.65 -13.32 -14.86
N CYS A 9 15.08 -14.25 -15.70
CA CYS A 9 14.84 -14.20 -17.13
C CYS A 9 13.35 -14.41 -17.44
N PRO A 10 12.69 -13.52 -18.21
CA PRO A 10 11.27 -13.65 -18.52
C PRO A 10 10.94 -14.82 -19.47
N LYS A 11 11.95 -15.35 -20.20
CA LYS A 11 11.79 -16.44 -21.17
C LYS A 11 11.73 -17.82 -20.52
N CYS A 12 12.63 -18.10 -19.58
CA CYS A 12 12.82 -19.43 -18.99
C CYS A 12 12.74 -19.47 -17.46
N GLY A 13 12.67 -18.31 -16.78
CA GLY A 13 12.66 -18.24 -15.31
C GLY A 13 14.00 -18.45 -14.61
N GLY A 14 15.09 -18.64 -15.36
CA GLY A 14 16.44 -18.77 -14.82
C GLY A 14 17.03 -17.46 -14.29
N HIS A 15 18.09 -17.55 -13.49
CA HIS A 15 18.82 -16.38 -12.95
C HIS A 15 19.96 -15.97 -13.88
N HIS A 16 19.64 -15.24 -14.95
CA HIS A 16 20.61 -14.70 -15.89
C HIS A 16 20.01 -13.53 -16.68
N GLU A 17 20.84 -12.69 -17.29
CA GLU A 17 20.40 -11.48 -17.98
C GLU A 17 19.76 -11.75 -19.35
N ASN A 18 20.28 -12.71 -20.12
CA ASN A 18 19.78 -13.01 -21.47
C ASN A 18 19.72 -14.52 -21.75
N CYS A 19 18.69 -14.98 -22.45
CA CYS A 19 18.50 -16.40 -22.84
C CYS A 19 18.29 -16.52 -24.35
N ASP A 20 18.86 -17.58 -24.93
CA ASP A 20 18.65 -17.98 -26.33
C ASP A 20 17.70 -19.18 -26.46
N THR A 21 17.07 -19.63 -25.37
CA THR A 21 16.13 -20.75 -25.40
C THR A 21 14.86 -20.41 -26.20
N THR A 22 14.46 -21.32 -27.09
CA THR A 22 13.22 -21.24 -27.88
C THR A 22 12.01 -21.84 -27.15
N LEU A 23 12.26 -22.67 -26.13
CA LEU A 23 11.26 -23.17 -25.20
C LEU A 23 11.01 -22.13 -24.10
N PHE A 24 9.77 -21.65 -24.00
CA PHE A 24 9.38 -20.65 -23.02
C PHE A 24 8.70 -21.32 -21.83
N SER A 25 9.03 -20.86 -20.63
CA SER A 25 8.34 -21.29 -19.40
C SER A 25 8.00 -20.06 -18.57
N CYS A 26 6.72 -19.91 -18.26
CA CYS A 26 6.19 -18.78 -17.51
C CYS A 26 6.42 -18.95 -16.01
N VAL A 27 7.16 -18.06 -15.37
CA VAL A 27 7.46 -18.12 -13.93
C VAL A 27 6.19 -18.02 -13.07
N ASN A 28 5.15 -17.37 -13.58
CA ASN A 28 3.93 -17.10 -12.82
C ASN A 28 2.91 -18.24 -12.86
N CYS A 29 2.87 -19.03 -13.94
CA CYS A 29 1.84 -20.07 -14.13
C CYS A 29 2.37 -21.39 -14.71
N THR A 30 3.69 -21.51 -14.85
CA THR A 30 4.41 -22.68 -15.36
C THR A 30 3.99 -23.16 -16.76
N GLY A 31 3.29 -22.34 -17.54
CA GLY A 31 2.86 -22.67 -18.90
C GLY A 31 3.88 -22.31 -19.98
N ASP A 32 3.66 -22.83 -21.20
CA ASP A 32 4.57 -22.71 -22.35
C ASP A 32 4.51 -21.33 -23.05
N HIS A 33 4.78 -20.27 -22.31
CA HIS A 33 4.84 -18.91 -22.81
C HIS A 33 5.76 -18.02 -21.98
N ILE A 34 6.14 -16.87 -22.54
CA ILE A 34 6.98 -15.87 -21.86
C ILE A 34 6.19 -15.25 -20.70
N SER A 35 6.84 -15.01 -19.56
CA SER A 35 6.21 -14.46 -18.33
C SER A 35 5.51 -13.11 -18.52
N LEU A 36 5.89 -12.36 -19.56
CA LEU A 36 5.32 -11.06 -19.95
C LEU A 36 4.16 -11.18 -20.96
N SER A 37 3.76 -12.40 -21.35
CA SER A 37 2.70 -12.61 -22.32
C SER A 37 1.33 -12.20 -21.78
N LYS A 38 0.58 -11.42 -22.58
CA LYS A 38 -0.82 -11.04 -22.28
C LYS A 38 -1.78 -12.25 -22.31
N ALA A 39 -1.33 -13.38 -22.87
CA ALA A 39 -2.10 -14.62 -22.88
C ALA A 39 -2.05 -15.35 -21.53
N CYS A 40 -1.10 -15.02 -20.65
CA CYS A 40 -0.92 -15.68 -19.35
C CYS A 40 -2.19 -15.58 -18.49
N PRO A 41 -2.71 -16.69 -17.95
CA PRO A 41 -3.93 -16.69 -17.12
C PRO A 41 -3.74 -15.87 -15.84
N VAL A 42 -2.56 -15.92 -15.23
CA VAL A 42 -2.24 -15.11 -14.04
C VAL A 42 -2.20 -13.62 -14.37
N TYR A 43 -1.65 -13.24 -15.53
CA TYR A 43 -1.68 -11.85 -15.99
C TYR A 43 -3.12 -11.35 -16.21
N LYS A 44 -3.98 -12.16 -16.84
CA LYS A 44 -5.40 -11.82 -17.05
C LYS A 44 -6.14 -11.63 -15.72
N LYS A 45 -5.93 -12.53 -14.75
CA LYS A 45 -6.49 -12.42 -13.40
C LYS A 45 -6.03 -11.14 -12.71
N GLU A 46 -4.72 -10.90 -12.66
CA GLU A 46 -4.13 -9.75 -11.98
C GLU A 46 -4.55 -8.42 -12.62
N ARG A 47 -4.62 -8.36 -13.96
CA ARG A 47 -5.16 -7.19 -14.67
C ARG A 47 -6.60 -6.92 -14.27
N LYS A 48 -7.46 -7.96 -14.24
CA LYS A 48 -8.87 -7.79 -13.88
C LYS A 48 -9.04 -7.34 -12.42
N LEU A 49 -8.20 -7.82 -11.51
CA LEU A 49 -8.18 -7.35 -10.12
C LEU A 49 -7.84 -5.86 -10.02
N ARG A 50 -6.86 -5.36 -10.79
CA ARG A 50 -6.54 -3.93 -10.83
C ARG A 50 -7.67 -3.09 -11.42
N GLU A 51 -8.38 -3.61 -12.42
CA GLU A 51 -9.59 -2.96 -12.94
C GLU A 51 -10.66 -2.81 -11.84
N ILE A 52 -10.93 -3.88 -11.06
CA ILE A 52 -11.86 -3.84 -9.91
C ILE A 52 -11.38 -2.86 -8.83
N MET A 53 -10.08 -2.85 -8.51
CA MET A 53 -9.52 -1.91 -7.53
C MET A 53 -9.69 -0.45 -7.98
N ALA A 54 -9.49 -0.16 -9.26
CA ALA A 54 -9.64 1.17 -9.82
C ALA A 54 -11.11 1.62 -9.92
N GLU A 55 -12.01 0.71 -10.31
CA GLU A 55 -13.44 0.98 -10.48
C GLU A 55 -14.14 1.20 -9.14
N PHE A 56 -13.86 0.37 -8.14
CA PHE A 56 -14.53 0.41 -6.84
C PHE A 56 -13.73 1.10 -5.74
N GLY A 57 -12.50 1.53 -6.02
CA GLY A 57 -11.62 2.17 -5.02
C GLY A 57 -11.32 1.28 -3.82
N CYS A 58 -11.18 -0.03 -4.02
CA CYS A 58 -11.06 -1.02 -2.95
C CYS A 58 -9.66 -1.64 -2.83
N THR A 59 -9.41 -2.37 -1.74
CA THR A 59 -8.14 -3.07 -1.51
C THR A 59 -8.06 -4.37 -2.32
N TYR A 60 -6.84 -4.88 -2.55
CA TYR A 60 -6.61 -6.12 -3.31
C TYR A 60 -7.39 -7.33 -2.74
N ARG A 61 -7.44 -7.47 -1.41
CA ARG A 61 -8.21 -8.53 -0.74
C ARG A 61 -9.70 -8.46 -1.07
N LYS A 62 -10.27 -7.24 -1.10
CA LYS A 62 -11.69 -7.05 -1.46
C LYS A 62 -11.93 -7.33 -2.93
N ALA A 63 -11.00 -6.93 -3.81
CA ALA A 63 -11.08 -7.24 -5.23
C ALA A 63 -11.05 -8.76 -5.49
N LEU A 64 -10.28 -9.54 -4.71
CA LEU A 64 -10.28 -11.00 -4.80
C LEU A 64 -11.64 -11.62 -4.45
N GLU A 65 -12.34 -11.09 -3.44
CA GLU A 65 -13.70 -11.55 -3.07
C GLU A 65 -14.74 -11.23 -4.16
N MET A 66 -14.55 -10.12 -4.88
CA MET A 66 -15.45 -9.69 -5.97
C MET A 66 -15.12 -10.34 -7.31
N TYR A 67 -13.92 -10.91 -7.46
CA TYR A 67 -13.48 -11.49 -8.71
C TYR A 67 -14.21 -12.80 -9.00
N VAL A 68 -15.08 -12.78 -10.01
CA VAL A 68 -15.70 -13.97 -10.57
C VAL A 68 -14.83 -14.46 -11.73
N PRO A 69 -14.22 -15.65 -11.64
CA PRO A 69 -13.49 -16.22 -12.77
C PRO A 69 -14.41 -16.33 -13.98
N PRO A 70 -13.99 -15.90 -15.19
CA PRO A 70 -14.78 -16.14 -16.39
C PRO A 70 -15.00 -17.64 -16.49
N GLU A 71 -16.27 -18.05 -16.61
CA GLU A 71 -16.64 -19.47 -16.72
C GLU A 71 -15.78 -20.07 -17.83
N MET A 72 -15.00 -21.10 -17.46
CA MET A 72 -14.34 -21.90 -18.48
C MET A 72 -15.45 -22.41 -19.40
N PRO A 73 -15.37 -22.20 -20.72
CA PRO A 73 -16.34 -22.77 -21.63
C PRO A 73 -16.39 -24.26 -21.32
N LEU A 74 -17.56 -24.72 -20.86
CA LEU A 74 -17.80 -26.13 -20.60
C LEU A 74 -17.44 -26.84 -21.91
N PRO A 75 -16.60 -27.89 -21.87
CA PRO A 75 -16.30 -28.65 -23.05
C PRO A 75 -17.62 -29.07 -23.69
N SER A 76 -17.84 -28.62 -24.93
CA SER A 76 -19.01 -28.97 -25.73
C SER A 76 -19.18 -30.48 -25.67
N GLU A 77 -20.38 -30.95 -25.31
CA GLU A 77 -20.71 -32.37 -25.15
C GLU A 77 -20.44 -33.22 -26.41
N ASN A 78 -20.11 -32.59 -27.54
CA ASN A 78 -19.82 -33.25 -28.80
C ASN A 78 -18.42 -33.90 -28.91
N ASP A 79 -17.49 -33.66 -27.97
CA ASP A 79 -16.14 -34.28 -28.01
C ASP A 79 -15.99 -35.56 -27.16
N GLN A 80 -17.09 -36.09 -26.62
CA GLN A 80 -17.06 -37.23 -25.69
C GLN A 80 -17.07 -38.63 -26.34
N LEU A 81 -16.81 -38.76 -27.64
CA LEU A 81 -16.99 -40.05 -28.37
C LEU A 81 -15.75 -40.89 -28.66
N LEU A 82 -14.56 -40.56 -28.16
CA LEU A 82 -13.40 -41.47 -28.30
C LEU A 82 -12.50 -41.39 -27.07
N LEU A 83 -12.79 -42.21 -26.06
CA LEU A 83 -11.85 -42.96 -25.21
C LEU A 83 -12.56 -43.40 -23.92
N THR A 84 -13.27 -44.52 -23.98
CA THR A 84 -13.58 -45.32 -22.79
C THR A 84 -12.71 -46.58 -22.80
N PRO A 85 -11.81 -46.78 -21.81
CA PRO A 85 -11.32 -48.10 -21.47
C PRO A 85 -12.44 -48.82 -20.71
N LYS A 86 -12.88 -49.97 -21.23
CA LYS A 86 -13.80 -50.87 -20.54
C LYS A 86 -13.14 -51.39 -19.25
N TYR A 87 -13.63 -50.96 -18.09
CA TYR A 87 -13.62 -51.78 -16.89
C TYR A 87 -14.98 -51.65 -16.22
N GLY A 88 -15.70 -52.77 -16.17
CA GLY A 88 -16.96 -52.86 -15.47
C GLY A 88 -16.69 -52.87 -13.97
N ASP A 89 -17.38 -52.02 -13.24
CA ASP A 89 -17.85 -52.44 -11.93
C ASP A 89 -19.11 -51.69 -11.52
N THR A 90 -20.05 -52.50 -11.03
CA THR A 90 -21.43 -52.17 -10.71
C THR A 90 -21.53 -51.31 -9.46
N PHE A 91 -21.88 -50.02 -9.59
CA PHE A 91 -22.54 -49.29 -8.51
C PHE A 91 -23.69 -48.41 -9.00
N ARG A 92 -24.89 -48.83 -8.60
CA ARG A 92 -26.19 -48.17 -8.80
C ARG A 92 -26.28 -46.92 -7.92
N ARG A 93 -25.99 -45.74 -8.47
CA ARG A 93 -26.21 -44.45 -7.79
C ARG A 93 -27.54 -43.85 -8.24
N ARG A 94 -28.45 -43.63 -7.27
CA ARG A 94 -29.72 -42.91 -7.47
C ARG A 94 -29.42 -41.47 -7.89
N SER A 95 -29.98 -41.09 -9.04
CA SER A 95 -30.06 -39.72 -9.53
C SER A 95 -31.23 -39.00 -8.87
N THR A 96 -31.01 -37.76 -8.46
CA THR A 96 -32.07 -36.76 -8.22
C THR A 96 -31.62 -35.47 -8.90
N GLU A 97 -32.21 -35.21 -10.06
CA GLU A 97 -32.12 -33.94 -10.78
C GLU A 97 -32.92 -32.84 -10.06
N PRO A 98 -32.47 -31.58 -10.15
CA PRO A 98 -33.35 -30.44 -10.11
C PRO A 98 -33.40 -29.72 -11.47
N THR A 99 -34.62 -29.38 -11.88
CA THR A 99 -35.04 -28.67 -13.09
C THR A 99 -34.42 -27.27 -13.29
N PRO A 100 -34.29 -26.79 -14.54
CA PRO A 100 -33.70 -25.49 -14.87
C PRO A 100 -34.71 -24.33 -14.82
N ILE A 101 -34.31 -23.22 -14.22
CA ILE A 101 -35.03 -21.93 -14.28
C ILE A 101 -34.47 -21.13 -15.46
N GLN A 102 -35.35 -20.83 -16.43
CA GLN A 102 -35.06 -19.92 -17.54
C GLN A 102 -34.99 -18.48 -17.03
N ASN A 103 -33.82 -17.85 -17.10
CA ASN A 103 -33.68 -16.41 -16.93
C ASN A 103 -33.63 -15.71 -18.29
N ILE A 104 -34.70 -14.98 -18.57
CA ILE A 104 -34.82 -13.99 -19.64
C ILE A 104 -34.17 -12.69 -19.13
N TYR A 105 -33.10 -12.22 -19.76
CA TYR A 105 -32.65 -10.83 -19.60
C TYR A 105 -32.57 -10.12 -20.96
N PRO A 106 -32.97 -8.83 -21.04
CA PRO A 106 -33.00 -8.10 -22.31
C PRO A 106 -31.63 -7.58 -22.71
N ASN A 107 -31.46 -7.54 -24.04
CA ASN A 107 -30.35 -7.00 -24.80
C ASN A 107 -29.94 -5.59 -24.34
N LEU A 108 -28.72 -5.44 -23.78
CA LEU A 108 -28.18 -4.16 -23.33
C LEU A 108 -27.35 -3.52 -24.44
N SER A 109 -27.95 -2.46 -25.01
CA SER A 109 -27.43 -1.59 -26.06
C SER A 109 -26.04 -0.99 -25.73
N SER A 110 -25.23 -0.88 -26.79
CA SER A 110 -23.87 -0.36 -26.85
C SER A 110 -23.69 1.01 -26.18
N GLN A 111 -22.94 1.04 -25.07
CA GLN A 111 -22.37 2.28 -24.54
C GLN A 111 -20.93 2.46 -25.05
N PRO A 112 -20.52 3.70 -25.40
CA PRO A 112 -19.17 3.99 -25.84
C PRO A 112 -18.18 3.71 -24.72
N THR A 113 -17.10 3.01 -25.08
CA THR A 113 -16.09 2.57 -24.11
C THR A 113 -15.10 3.71 -23.87
N TYR A 114 -14.57 3.83 -22.65
CA TYR A 114 -13.58 4.83 -22.26
C TYR A 114 -12.36 4.95 -23.22
N ALA A 115 -12.05 3.88 -23.96
CA ALA A 115 -11.01 3.88 -25.00
C ALA A 115 -11.24 4.93 -26.11
N ASP A 116 -12.49 5.33 -26.37
CA ASP A 116 -12.82 6.32 -27.40
C ASP A 116 -12.56 7.76 -26.93
N THR A 117 -12.43 8.00 -25.62
CA THR A 117 -12.27 9.35 -25.05
C THR A 117 -10.82 9.80 -24.83
N VAL A 118 -9.82 8.90 -24.97
CA VAL A 118 -8.42 9.17 -24.59
C VAL A 118 -7.46 9.26 -25.80
N LYS A 119 -7.94 9.65 -26.98
CA LYS A 119 -7.07 10.00 -28.11
C LYS A 119 -6.60 11.46 -28.01
N THR A 120 -5.77 11.79 -27.02
CA THR A 120 -5.06 13.08 -26.99
C THR A 120 -3.81 13.01 -27.86
N LYS A 121 -3.78 13.82 -28.93
CA LYS A 121 -2.58 14.02 -29.75
C LYS A 121 -1.54 14.77 -28.92
N ALA A 122 -0.39 14.15 -28.68
CA ALA A 122 0.76 14.81 -28.07
C ALA A 122 1.41 15.75 -29.07
N THR A 123 1.36 17.06 -28.82
CA THR A 123 2.19 18.06 -29.49
C THR A 123 3.59 18.02 -28.89
N ILE A 124 4.53 17.51 -29.68
CA ILE A 124 5.96 17.48 -29.35
C ILE A 124 6.49 18.92 -29.50
N HIS A 125 6.90 19.53 -28.39
CA HIS A 125 7.62 20.80 -28.40
C HIS A 125 9.11 20.55 -28.68
N GLU A 126 9.64 21.24 -29.70
CA GLU A 126 11.03 21.21 -30.12
C GLU A 126 11.98 21.84 -29.08
N GLU A 127 13.12 21.18 -28.90
CA GLU A 127 14.22 21.57 -28.00
C GLU A 127 14.90 22.87 -28.44
N LYS A 128 14.93 23.86 -27.56
CA LYS A 128 15.87 24.99 -27.66
C LYS A 128 17.12 24.70 -26.83
N LYS A 129 18.23 24.55 -27.55
CA LYS A 129 19.61 24.44 -27.02
C LYS A 129 19.95 25.70 -26.20
N ALA A 130 20.26 25.50 -24.92
CA ALA A 130 20.83 26.54 -24.06
C ALA A 130 22.32 26.27 -23.79
N VAL A 131 23.07 27.36 -23.89
CA VAL A 131 24.51 27.49 -23.95
C VAL A 131 25.17 27.23 -22.58
N LYS A 132 26.29 26.50 -22.64
CA LYS A 132 27.16 26.08 -21.54
C LYS A 132 28.09 27.22 -21.13
N ILE A 133 27.86 27.87 -19.99
CA ILE A 133 28.88 28.59 -19.23
C ILE A 133 28.53 28.44 -17.75
N THR A 134 29.43 27.88 -16.94
CA THR A 134 29.80 28.43 -15.62
C THR A 134 30.94 27.65 -14.98
N SER A 135 31.79 28.43 -14.36
CA SER A 135 33.09 28.18 -13.78
C SER A 135 33.02 27.55 -12.38
N ARG A 136 34.00 26.69 -12.14
CA ARG A 136 34.40 26.05 -10.87
C ARG A 136 34.83 27.11 -9.83
N PRO A 137 34.46 26.93 -8.55
CA PRO A 137 35.38 27.29 -7.48
C PRO A 137 35.61 26.16 -6.46
N GLN A 138 36.61 26.40 -5.64
CA GLN A 138 37.46 25.43 -4.98
C GLN A 138 36.89 24.80 -3.70
N LYS A 139 37.43 23.61 -3.45
CA LYS A 139 37.34 22.74 -2.29
C LYS A 139 38.04 23.39 -1.08
N SER A 140 37.37 23.48 0.07
CA SER A 140 38.03 23.63 1.37
C SER A 140 37.47 22.59 2.35
N GLU A 141 38.40 21.79 2.88
CA GLU A 141 38.16 20.72 3.83
C GLU A 141 38.14 21.30 5.25
N VAL A 142 37.05 21.13 6.00
CA VAL A 142 37.06 21.31 7.46
C VAL A 142 36.30 20.14 8.08
N LYS A 143 37.06 19.23 8.72
CA LYS A 143 36.54 18.17 9.59
C LYS A 143 36.14 18.77 10.95
N PRO A 144 35.01 18.40 11.56
CA PRO A 144 34.85 18.52 12.99
C PRO A 144 35.07 17.18 13.70
N LYS A 145 35.77 17.30 14.82
CA LYS A 145 36.20 16.30 15.80
C LYS A 145 34.96 15.79 16.55
N CYS A 146 34.69 14.48 16.48
CA CYS A 146 33.66 13.83 17.29
C CYS A 146 34.24 13.57 18.70
N GLN A 147 33.74 14.28 19.71
CA GLN A 147 34.04 14.01 21.11
C GLN A 147 32.90 13.16 21.70
N LYS A 148 33.25 11.95 22.15
CA LYS A 148 32.46 11.11 23.04
C LYS A 148 32.26 11.83 24.38
N LYS A 149 31.02 11.99 24.82
CA LYS A 149 30.66 12.03 26.24
C LYS A 149 29.45 11.13 26.48
N SER A 150 29.56 10.41 27.58
CA SER A 150 28.72 9.36 28.10
C SER A 150 27.66 9.88 29.07
N ASN A 151 26.71 8.99 29.32
CA ASN A 151 25.79 8.86 30.44
C ASN A 151 24.49 9.69 30.46
N ASP A 152 23.42 8.90 30.31
CA ASP A 152 22.26 8.78 31.17
C ASP A 152 21.29 9.96 31.32
N GLU A 153 20.02 9.59 31.08
CA GLU A 153 18.77 10.29 31.39
C GLU A 153 18.41 11.48 30.49
N ASP A 154 17.54 11.27 29.50
CA ASP A 154 16.33 12.12 29.37
C ASP A 154 15.31 11.55 28.35
N TRP A 155 14.19 11.02 28.83
CA TRP A 155 13.04 10.62 28.01
C TRP A 155 12.16 11.82 27.57
N THR A 156 12.61 13.06 27.79
CA THR A 156 11.85 14.29 27.49
C THR A 156 12.04 14.85 26.07
N PHE A 157 12.78 14.17 25.19
CA PHE A 157 13.10 14.68 23.84
C PHE A 157 11.90 14.76 22.86
N TRP A 158 10.79 14.07 23.11
CA TRP A 158 9.66 14.02 22.17
C TRP A 158 8.64 15.16 22.29
N ASN A 159 8.73 16.03 23.32
CA ASN A 159 7.77 17.12 23.54
C ASN A 159 8.39 18.53 23.65
N SER A 160 9.69 18.68 23.38
CA SER A 160 10.29 20.01 23.31
C SER A 160 10.05 20.61 21.94
N ASP A 161 8.91 21.27 21.81
CA ASP A 161 8.63 22.31 20.82
C ASP A 161 9.61 23.48 21.07
N GLY A 162 10.86 23.26 20.66
CA GLY A 162 11.92 24.25 20.70
C GLY A 162 11.60 25.34 19.69
N GLY A 163 10.99 26.43 20.18
CA GLY A 163 10.74 27.63 19.42
C GLY A 163 12.01 28.13 18.72
N ARG A 164 12.14 27.80 17.42
CA ARG A 164 12.98 28.57 16.49
C ARG A 164 12.17 29.77 16.02
N LYS A 165 12.13 30.80 16.86
CA LYS A 165 12.00 32.19 16.39
C LYS A 165 13.40 32.67 16.05
N GLY A 166 13.69 32.80 14.76
CA GLY A 166 14.88 33.50 14.31
C GLY A 166 15.47 32.88 13.06
N LEU A 167 15.45 33.68 11.99
CA LEU A 167 16.21 33.52 10.75
C LEU A 167 15.52 32.75 9.60
N GLU A 168 14.29 33.14 9.29
CA GLU A 168 13.70 32.97 7.94
C GLU A 168 13.16 34.33 7.46
N ASP A 169 14.04 35.33 7.37
CA ASP A 169 13.78 36.54 6.60
C ASP A 169 14.60 36.44 5.30
N ASN A 170 13.93 36.68 4.16
CA ASN A 170 14.44 36.68 2.78
C ASN A 170 14.42 35.36 1.98
N MET A 171 13.24 34.77 1.81
CA MET A 171 12.97 34.04 0.56
C MET A 171 11.55 34.33 0.04
N SER A 172 11.45 35.45 -0.70
CA SER A 172 10.47 35.76 -1.75
C SER A 172 9.02 35.27 -1.53
N SER A 173 8.24 36.02 -0.74
CA SER A 173 6.81 35.79 -0.51
C SER A 173 5.88 36.51 -1.50
N GLU A 174 6.38 37.00 -2.64
CA GLU A 174 5.57 37.84 -3.55
C GLU A 174 4.69 37.03 -4.53
N GLU A 175 4.86 35.71 -4.65
CA GLU A 175 4.05 34.89 -5.56
C GLU A 175 2.86 34.16 -4.89
N ASP A 176 2.81 34.10 -3.55
CA ASP A 176 1.76 33.37 -2.82
C ASP A 176 0.45 34.19 -2.64
N ASP A 177 0.48 35.51 -2.80
CA ASP A 177 -0.71 36.36 -2.67
C ASP A 177 -1.62 36.35 -3.91
N LEU A 178 -1.15 35.83 -5.05
CA LEU A 178 -1.90 35.78 -6.31
C LEU A 178 -2.76 34.52 -6.48
N GLN A 179 -2.61 33.51 -5.63
CA GLN A 179 -3.35 32.23 -5.72
C GLN A 179 -4.32 31.95 -4.57
N LYS A 180 -4.68 32.96 -3.75
CA LYS A 180 -5.95 32.95 -3.01
C LYS A 180 -7.13 33.10 -3.99
N GLU A 181 -7.23 32.18 -4.95
CA GLU A 181 -8.44 31.99 -5.73
C GLU A 181 -9.58 31.81 -4.73
N GLN A 182 -10.60 32.65 -4.88
CA GLN A 182 -11.75 32.77 -4.01
C GLN A 182 -12.37 31.39 -3.76
N CYS A 183 -12.07 30.81 -2.59
CA CYS A 183 -12.83 29.68 -2.11
C CYS A 183 -14.26 30.20 -1.87
N PRO A 184 -15.27 29.69 -2.60
CA PRO A 184 -16.60 30.26 -2.59
C PRO A 184 -17.15 30.17 -1.16
N SER A 185 -17.38 31.33 -0.56
CA SER A 185 -17.78 31.39 0.84
C SER A 185 -19.17 30.79 1.01
N LEU A 186 -19.37 30.00 2.07
CA LEU A 186 -20.69 29.48 2.44
C LEU A 186 -21.69 30.64 2.68
N LYS A 187 -21.20 31.84 3.03
CA LYS A 187 -22.01 33.05 3.12
C LYS A 187 -22.59 33.45 1.76
N GLU A 188 -21.81 33.35 0.69
CA GLU A 188 -22.24 33.68 -0.68
C GLU A 188 -23.31 32.71 -1.17
N LEU A 189 -23.13 31.41 -0.92
CA LEU A 189 -24.15 30.39 -1.22
C LEU A 189 -25.47 30.70 -0.51
N TRP A 190 -25.40 31.06 0.77
CA TRP A 190 -26.58 31.42 1.55
C TRP A 190 -27.31 32.66 1.01
N VAL A 191 -26.56 33.67 0.54
CA VAL A 191 -27.15 34.86 -0.09
C VAL A 191 -27.90 34.46 -1.37
N ARG A 192 -27.30 33.65 -2.24
CA ARG A 192 -27.96 33.16 -3.47
C ARG A 192 -29.20 32.31 -3.18
N ILE A 193 -29.15 31.45 -2.16
CA ILE A 193 -30.32 30.66 -1.75
C ILE A 193 -31.45 31.59 -1.27
N LYS A 194 -31.14 32.62 -0.48
CA LYS A 194 -32.14 33.60 -0.03
C LYS A 194 -32.78 34.31 -1.22
N GLU A 195 -31.99 34.76 -2.19
CA GLU A 195 -32.50 35.40 -3.41
C GLU A 195 -33.51 34.50 -4.15
N VAL A 196 -33.21 33.21 -4.29
CA VAL A 196 -34.13 32.23 -4.91
C VAL A 196 -35.42 32.07 -4.11
N ILE A 197 -35.34 32.07 -2.78
CA ILE A 197 -36.52 31.95 -1.90
C ILE A 197 -37.41 33.21 -2.02
N TYR A 198 -36.82 34.41 -2.04
CA TYR A 198 -37.53 35.69 -2.05
C TYR A 198 -38.10 36.10 -3.43
N LEU A 199 -37.76 35.40 -4.52
CA LEU A 199 -38.39 35.62 -5.82
C LEU A 199 -39.90 35.33 -5.75
N LYS A 200 -40.71 36.39 -5.79
CA LYS A 200 -42.16 36.37 -5.48
C LYS A 200 -43.03 35.58 -6.46
N GLN A 201 -42.56 35.22 -7.66
CA GLN A 201 -43.41 34.71 -8.75
C GLN A 201 -43.17 33.25 -9.16
N LEU A 202 -42.33 32.51 -8.45
CA LEU A 202 -42.05 31.11 -8.80
C LEU A 202 -42.84 30.12 -7.94
N ASN A 203 -43.36 29.08 -8.59
CA ASN A 203 -43.92 27.90 -7.92
C ASN A 203 -42.89 27.28 -6.97
N LEU A 204 -43.36 26.73 -5.84
CA LEU A 204 -42.50 26.08 -4.84
C LEU A 204 -41.60 25.01 -5.46
N SER A 205 -42.13 24.20 -6.38
CA SER A 205 -41.35 23.16 -7.07
C SER A 205 -40.18 23.73 -7.87
N SER A 206 -40.36 24.90 -8.50
CA SER A 206 -39.29 25.55 -9.26
C SER A 206 -38.21 26.09 -8.34
N LYS A 207 -38.61 26.70 -7.21
CA LYS A 207 -37.67 27.18 -6.17
C LYS A 207 -36.81 26.05 -5.61
N ILE A 208 -37.41 24.91 -5.29
CA ILE A 208 -36.67 23.74 -4.77
C ILE A 208 -35.65 23.24 -5.79
N ARG A 209 -36.03 23.11 -7.08
CA ARG A 209 -35.10 22.69 -8.14
C ARG A 209 -33.93 23.66 -8.27
N SER A 210 -34.18 24.97 -8.26
CA SER A 210 -33.14 25.99 -8.33
C SER A 210 -32.19 25.94 -7.12
N ILE A 211 -32.72 25.75 -5.91
CA ILE A 211 -31.88 25.61 -4.70
C ILE A 211 -31.01 24.36 -4.77
N LEU A 212 -31.58 23.21 -5.15
CA LEU A 212 -30.82 21.97 -5.29
C LEU A 212 -29.72 22.10 -6.34
N GLN A 213 -30.01 22.74 -7.48
CA GLN A 213 -29.03 22.99 -8.52
C GLN A 213 -27.88 23.88 -8.01
N LEU A 214 -28.18 24.98 -7.32
CA LEU A 214 -27.15 25.83 -6.70
C LEU A 214 -26.28 25.08 -5.69
N CYS A 215 -26.89 24.24 -4.84
CA CYS A 215 -26.16 23.42 -3.88
C CYS A 215 -25.23 22.40 -4.58
N LEU A 216 -25.69 21.76 -5.65
CA LEU A 216 -24.88 20.81 -6.43
C LEU A 216 -23.72 21.50 -7.14
N GLU A 217 -23.97 22.65 -7.79
CA GLU A 217 -22.92 23.45 -8.44
C GLU A 217 -21.86 23.88 -7.43
N TRP A 218 -22.27 24.40 -6.26
CA TRP A 218 -21.36 24.78 -5.19
C TRP A 218 -20.56 23.57 -4.65
N PHE A 219 -21.22 22.44 -4.42
CA PHE A 219 -20.56 21.21 -3.97
C PHE A 219 -19.50 20.72 -4.97
N MET A 220 -19.80 20.78 -6.27
CA MET A 220 -18.85 20.40 -7.33
C MET A 220 -17.65 21.35 -7.38
N LEU A 221 -17.86 22.65 -7.22
CA LEU A 221 -16.78 23.65 -7.16
C LEU A 221 -15.86 23.42 -5.95
N VAL A 222 -16.44 23.26 -4.76
CA VAL A 222 -15.67 22.97 -3.53
C VAL A 222 -14.92 21.65 -3.65
N SER A 223 -15.55 20.61 -4.18
CA SER A 223 -14.89 19.32 -4.42
C SER A 223 -13.72 19.44 -5.38
N LYS A 224 -13.85 20.25 -6.45
CA LYS A 224 -12.76 20.52 -7.41
C LYS A 224 -11.60 21.25 -6.74
N LEU A 225 -11.88 22.28 -5.93
CA LEU A 225 -10.87 23.03 -5.17
C LEU A 225 -10.13 22.13 -4.18
N ILE A 226 -10.85 21.28 -3.42
CA ILE A 226 -10.22 20.33 -2.49
C ILE A 226 -9.33 19.35 -3.25
N ARG A 227 -9.77 18.84 -4.42
CA ARG A 227 -8.95 17.95 -5.26
C ARG A 227 -7.70 18.66 -5.76
N GLN A 228 -7.83 19.90 -6.25
CA GLN A 228 -6.71 20.70 -6.72
C GLN A 228 -5.70 20.97 -5.59
N GLY A 229 -6.16 21.40 -4.42
CA GLY A 229 -5.29 21.59 -3.25
C GLY A 229 -4.56 20.32 -2.83
N LYS A 230 -5.21 19.14 -2.90
CA LYS A 230 -4.55 17.85 -2.65
C LYS A 230 -3.49 17.51 -3.70
N VAL A 231 -3.78 17.75 -4.98
CA VAL A 231 -2.84 17.50 -6.09
C VAL A 231 -1.64 18.43 -5.98
N THR A 232 -1.84 19.73 -5.76
CA THR A 232 -0.77 20.70 -5.56
C THR A 232 0.04 20.37 -4.30
N GLY A 233 -0.61 20.03 -3.18
CA GLY A 233 0.09 19.62 -1.97
C GLY A 233 0.93 18.36 -2.15
N TRP A 234 0.44 17.38 -2.93
CA TRP A 234 1.21 16.20 -3.30
C TRP A 234 2.38 16.53 -4.22
N GLN A 235 2.18 17.39 -5.22
CA GLN A 235 3.22 17.83 -6.12
C GLN A 235 4.33 18.57 -5.37
N ASN A 236 3.97 19.49 -4.48
CA ASN A 236 4.90 20.22 -3.62
C ASN A 236 5.69 19.27 -2.70
N PHE A 237 5.03 18.25 -2.15
CA PHE A 237 5.71 17.21 -1.38
C PHE A 237 6.73 16.47 -2.24
N CYS A 238 6.34 15.98 -3.42
CA CYS A 238 7.24 15.27 -4.33
C CYS A 238 8.44 16.13 -4.74
N THR A 239 8.26 17.44 -4.95
CA THR A 239 9.37 18.36 -5.27
C THR A 239 10.24 18.69 -4.05
N SER A 240 9.72 18.54 -2.83
CA SER A 240 10.48 18.76 -1.58
C SER A 240 11.32 17.55 -1.13
N VAL A 241 11.13 16.39 -1.75
CA VAL A 241 11.88 15.16 -1.42
C VAL A 241 13.15 15.12 -2.25
N ASP A 242 14.25 15.54 -1.64
CA ASP A 242 15.59 15.43 -2.20
C ASP A 242 16.24 14.08 -1.92
N HIS A 243 17.29 13.75 -2.68
CA HIS A 243 18.13 12.56 -2.47
C HIS A 243 18.85 12.53 -1.11
N THR A 244 18.87 13.66 -0.39
CA THR A 244 19.40 13.80 0.96
C THR A 244 18.36 13.54 2.06
N SER A 245 17.07 13.48 1.71
CA SER A 245 15.99 13.25 2.68
C SER A 245 16.08 11.83 3.27
N SER A 246 16.21 11.75 4.59
CA SER A 246 16.25 10.44 5.26
C SER A 246 14.90 9.73 5.17
N ALA A 247 14.90 8.39 5.27
CA ALA A 247 13.66 7.62 5.28
C ALA A 247 12.70 8.03 6.41
N SER A 248 13.24 8.40 7.57
CA SER A 248 12.44 8.89 8.70
C SER A 248 11.75 10.22 8.36
N GLU A 249 12.50 11.17 7.77
CA GLU A 249 11.98 12.47 7.38
C GLU A 249 10.90 12.36 6.29
N MET A 250 11.10 11.47 5.30
CA MET A 250 10.08 11.16 4.30
C MET A 250 8.80 10.62 4.96
N TRP A 251 8.91 9.72 5.93
CA TRP A 251 7.75 9.20 6.66
C TRP A 251 7.02 10.29 7.47
N HIS A 252 7.76 11.21 8.09
CA HIS A 252 7.18 12.35 8.79
C HIS A 252 6.40 13.27 7.84
N LYS A 253 6.99 13.65 6.71
CA LYS A 253 6.33 14.47 5.68
C LYS A 253 5.11 13.76 5.06
N MET A 254 5.21 12.46 4.77
CA MET A 254 4.12 11.63 4.23
C MET A 254 2.93 11.49 5.19
N ARG A 255 3.19 11.52 6.51
CA ARG A 255 2.15 11.37 7.52
C ARG A 255 1.13 12.52 7.49
N TRP A 256 1.57 13.74 7.21
CA TRP A 256 0.68 14.92 7.05
C TRP A 256 -0.30 14.74 5.86
N LEU A 257 0.18 14.21 4.74
CA LEU A 257 -0.58 14.00 3.50
C LEU A 257 -1.73 13.00 3.62
N LYS A 258 -1.66 12.05 4.56
CA LYS A 258 -2.77 11.12 4.85
C LYS A 258 -3.93 11.79 5.59
N GLY A 259 -3.91 13.11 5.72
CA GLY A 259 -4.89 13.86 6.51
C GLY A 259 -4.75 13.49 7.97
N CYS A 260 -3.50 13.42 8.47
CA CYS A 260 -3.28 13.10 9.86
C CYS A 260 -4.09 14.08 10.71
N ARG A 261 -5.06 13.43 11.34
CA ARG A 261 -6.01 13.89 12.33
C ARG A 261 -5.35 14.97 13.17
N SER A 262 -6.09 16.04 13.42
CA SER A 262 -5.89 16.94 14.55
C SER A 262 -5.10 16.24 15.65
N PRO A 263 -4.02 16.85 16.19
CA PRO A 263 -3.16 16.23 17.19
C PRO A 263 -4.03 15.40 18.10
N SER A 264 -3.77 14.08 18.12
CA SER A 264 -4.60 13.13 18.86
C SER A 264 -4.92 13.81 20.18
N PRO A 265 -6.20 14.09 20.50
CA PRO A 265 -6.54 14.82 21.70
C PRO A 265 -5.78 14.10 22.81
N TYR A 266 -4.94 14.85 23.52
CA TYR A 266 -4.05 14.32 24.53
C TYR A 266 -4.86 13.34 25.37
N VAL A 267 -4.59 12.05 25.19
CA VAL A 267 -5.32 11.02 25.93
C VAL A 267 -4.74 11.13 27.31
N ASP A 268 -5.53 11.69 28.21
CA ASP A 268 -5.17 11.80 29.62
C ASP A 268 -4.66 10.45 30.13
N SER A 269 -3.53 10.48 30.82
CA SER A 269 -2.82 9.28 31.29
C SER A 269 -3.75 8.37 32.10
N GLN A 270 -4.69 8.97 32.84
CA GLN A 270 -5.70 8.26 33.62
C GLN A 270 -6.72 7.53 32.73
N ASN A 271 -7.14 8.14 31.63
CA ASN A 271 -8.07 7.51 30.68
C ASN A 271 -7.39 6.37 29.91
N ALA A 272 -6.11 6.51 29.57
CA ALA A 272 -5.34 5.45 28.95
C ALA A 272 -5.18 4.24 29.88
N THR A 273 -4.87 4.48 31.16
CA THR A 273 -4.76 3.42 32.17
C THR A 273 -6.11 2.76 32.46
N ASN A 274 -7.18 3.53 32.63
CA ASN A 274 -8.54 2.99 32.81
C ASN A 274 -8.98 2.14 31.62
N LEU A 275 -8.66 2.55 30.39
CA LEU A 275 -8.91 1.76 29.19
C LEU A 275 -8.11 0.45 29.23
N LEU A 276 -6.82 0.49 29.56
CA LEU A 276 -5.99 -0.71 29.70
C LEU A 276 -6.59 -1.68 30.73
N TYR A 277 -6.97 -1.18 31.91
CA TYR A 277 -7.61 -1.97 32.96
C TYR A 277 -8.96 -2.56 32.53
N SER A 278 -9.70 -1.86 31.66
CA SER A 278 -10.97 -2.37 31.12
C SER A 278 -10.79 -3.44 30.03
N LEU A 279 -9.69 -3.39 29.28
CA LEU A 279 -9.45 -4.26 28.13
C LEU A 279 -8.81 -5.59 28.53
N THR A 280 -8.03 -5.60 29.61
CA THR A 280 -7.34 -6.79 30.09
C THR A 280 -7.43 -6.86 31.61
N PRO A 281 -7.92 -7.98 32.19
CA PRO A 281 -7.79 -8.21 33.62
C PRO A 281 -6.31 -8.13 34.01
N ASP A 282 -6.01 -7.48 35.14
CA ASP A 282 -4.65 -7.32 35.68
C ASP A 282 -3.87 -8.63 35.82
N TYR A 283 -4.62 -9.73 35.91
CA TYR A 283 -4.08 -11.05 36.00
C TYR A 283 -5.01 -12.04 35.31
N VAL A 284 -4.74 -12.32 34.04
CA VAL A 284 -5.14 -13.59 33.45
C VAL A 284 -4.04 -14.57 33.84
N SER A 285 -4.28 -15.43 34.83
CA SER A 285 -3.43 -16.62 34.98
C SER A 285 -3.70 -17.47 33.74
N PRO A 286 -2.81 -17.51 32.73
CA PRO A 286 -3.06 -18.39 31.60
C PRO A 286 -3.11 -19.80 32.19
N MET A 287 -4.24 -20.48 32.02
CA MET A 287 -4.31 -21.90 32.36
C MET A 287 -3.12 -22.55 31.64
N PRO A 288 -2.15 -23.14 32.37
CA PRO A 288 -0.94 -23.63 31.75
C PRO A 288 -1.37 -24.61 30.66
N PRO A 289 -0.91 -24.40 29.41
CA PRO A 289 -1.36 -25.24 28.30
C PRO A 289 -1.06 -26.67 28.68
N THR A 290 -2.11 -27.50 28.74
CA THR A 290 -1.95 -28.92 29.02
C THR A 290 -1.43 -29.58 27.73
N VAL A 291 -0.13 -29.45 27.48
CA VAL A 291 0.51 -30.04 26.31
C VAL A 291 0.59 -31.55 26.54
N ARG A 292 -0.41 -32.30 26.07
CA ARG A 292 -0.45 -33.77 26.10
C ARG A 292 0.29 -34.41 24.93
N HIS A 293 1.36 -33.79 24.46
CA HIS A 293 2.17 -34.36 23.40
C HIS A 293 3.49 -34.79 24.00
N SER A 294 3.57 -36.07 24.38
CA SER A 294 4.82 -36.78 24.58
C SER A 294 5.51 -36.85 23.23
N ASN A 295 6.22 -35.78 22.86
CA ASN A 295 7.12 -35.81 21.72
C ASN A 295 8.46 -36.32 22.26
N PRO A 296 8.80 -37.60 22.05
CA PRO A 296 10.02 -38.17 22.61
C PRO A 296 11.26 -37.40 22.15
N LEU A 297 11.22 -36.70 21.01
CA LEU A 297 12.32 -35.86 20.53
C LEU A 297 12.52 -34.58 21.36
N LEU A 298 11.47 -34.02 21.95
CA LEU A 298 11.56 -32.84 22.83
C LEU A 298 11.86 -33.23 24.28
N GLU A 299 11.62 -34.48 24.65
CA GLU A 299 11.93 -35.03 25.98
C GLU A 299 13.37 -35.55 26.08
N CYS A 300 14.05 -35.78 24.95
CA CYS A 300 15.48 -36.09 24.94
C CYS A 300 16.29 -34.91 25.46
N GLN A 301 17.32 -35.19 26.27
CA GLN A 301 18.31 -34.19 26.67
C GLN A 301 19.01 -33.65 25.42
N ILE A 302 19.10 -32.33 25.31
CA ILE A 302 19.80 -31.67 24.20
C ILE A 302 21.28 -32.07 24.28
N SER A 303 21.79 -32.67 23.21
CA SER A 303 23.21 -33.01 23.16
C SER A 303 24.07 -31.75 23.03
N ILE A 304 25.25 -31.76 23.63
CA ILE A 304 26.24 -30.67 23.50
C ILE A 304 26.56 -30.41 22.01
N GLN A 305 26.55 -31.47 21.19
CA GLN A 305 26.78 -31.35 19.75
C GLN A 305 25.64 -30.61 19.02
N GLU A 306 24.38 -30.86 19.37
CA GLU A 306 23.24 -30.10 18.82
C GLU A 306 23.32 -28.62 19.23
N LEU A 307 23.64 -28.34 20.50
CA LEU A 307 23.84 -26.97 20.96
C LEU A 307 24.95 -26.27 20.17
N ASN A 308 26.09 -26.92 19.97
CA ASN A 308 27.21 -26.41 19.18
C ASN A 308 26.83 -26.18 17.71
N ASN A 309 25.96 -27.00 17.13
CA ASN A 309 25.45 -26.81 15.77
C ASN A 309 24.49 -25.60 15.67
N CYS A 310 23.78 -25.28 16.75
CA CYS A 310 22.85 -24.14 16.80
C CYS A 310 23.56 -22.80 17.07
N ILE A 311 24.68 -22.80 17.78
CA ILE A 311 25.44 -21.58 18.08
C ILE A 311 26.14 -21.07 16.82
N LYS A 312 25.82 -19.83 16.43
CA LYS A 312 26.44 -19.22 15.25
C LYS A 312 27.94 -18.98 15.47
N PRO A 313 28.76 -19.12 14.42
CA PRO A 313 30.21 -18.88 14.56
C PRO A 313 30.54 -17.41 14.80
N LYS A 314 29.71 -16.49 14.30
CA LYS A 314 29.88 -15.04 14.43
C LYS A 314 28.99 -14.49 15.53
N ASP A 315 29.56 -13.61 16.33
CA ASP A 315 28.81 -12.88 17.36
C ASP A 315 27.79 -11.95 16.69
N THR A 316 26.59 -11.90 17.25
CA THR A 316 25.59 -10.86 16.94
C THR A 316 25.55 -9.87 18.09
N SER A 317 24.91 -8.72 17.90
CA SER A 317 24.62 -7.82 19.02
C SER A 317 23.94 -8.59 20.15
N PRO A 318 24.33 -8.36 21.42
CA PRO A 318 23.78 -9.08 22.55
C PRO A 318 22.29 -8.78 22.73
N GLY A 319 21.60 -9.67 23.43
CA GLY A 319 20.19 -9.50 23.79
C GLY A 319 19.99 -8.49 24.92
N CYS A 320 18.78 -8.42 25.46
CA CYS A 320 18.46 -7.57 26.62
C CYS A 320 19.17 -8.00 27.91
N ASP A 321 19.74 -9.20 27.94
CA ASP A 321 20.55 -9.76 29.01
C ASP A 321 22.04 -9.39 28.91
N ASP A 322 22.45 -8.68 27.86
CA ASP A 322 23.84 -8.33 27.54
C ASP A 322 24.80 -9.54 27.42
N ILE A 323 24.27 -10.74 27.14
CA ILE A 323 25.07 -11.95 26.94
C ILE A 323 25.38 -12.13 25.45
N SER A 324 26.66 -12.14 25.09
CA SER A 324 27.11 -12.42 23.72
C SER A 324 27.32 -13.92 23.47
N TYR A 325 27.31 -14.36 22.20
CA TYR A 325 27.60 -15.75 21.87
C TYR A 325 29.05 -16.13 22.17
N SER A 326 29.98 -15.16 22.16
CA SER A 326 31.35 -15.38 22.60
C SER A 326 31.47 -15.70 24.10
N MET A 327 30.60 -15.13 24.94
CA MET A 327 30.58 -15.45 26.37
C MET A 327 30.14 -16.89 26.63
N ILE A 328 29.15 -17.38 25.87
CA ILE A 328 28.67 -18.77 25.97
C ILE A 328 29.78 -19.77 25.62
N LYS A 329 30.65 -19.45 24.64
CA LYS A 329 31.78 -20.30 24.25
C LYS A 329 32.90 -20.39 25.29
N ASN A 330 32.93 -19.49 26.27
CA ASN A 330 33.92 -19.49 27.34
C ASN A 330 33.40 -20.10 28.65
N LEU A 331 32.21 -20.71 28.63
CA LEU A 331 31.75 -21.48 29.77
C LEU A 331 32.68 -22.70 29.95
N PRO A 332 33.05 -23.04 31.20
CA PRO A 332 33.89 -24.21 31.45
C PRO A 332 33.18 -25.45 30.92
N ASP A 333 33.93 -26.30 30.21
CA ASP A 333 33.44 -27.62 29.86
C ASP A 333 33.08 -28.33 31.18
N VAL A 334 31.83 -28.76 31.29
CA VAL A 334 31.34 -29.50 32.45
C VAL A 334 31.97 -30.90 32.34
N GLU A 335 33.25 -31.00 32.68
CA GLU A 335 33.91 -32.29 32.87
C GLU A 335 33.24 -32.96 34.08
N GLU A 336 32.69 -34.14 33.81
CA GLU A 336 31.88 -34.93 34.72
C GLU A 336 32.57 -35.14 36.07
N HIS A 337 31.85 -34.82 37.15
CA HIS A 337 32.21 -35.17 38.52
C HIS A 337 31.56 -36.48 38.95
#